data_AF-A0A6J6G282-F1
#
_entry.id   AF-A0A6J6G282-F1
#
_cell.length_a   1.000
_cell.length_b   1.000
_cell.length_c   1.000
_cell.angle_alpha   90.00
_cell.angle_beta   90.00
_cell.angle_gamma   90.00
#
_symmetry.space_group_name_H-M   'P 1'
#
loop_
_entity.id
_entity.type
_entity.pdbx_description
1 polymer ?
#
loop_
_entity_poly.entity_id
_entity_poly.type
_entity_poly.pdbx_seq_one_letter_code
_entity_poly.pdbx_strand_id
1 'polypeptide(L)' 'MPSQLPFHASFLYSRNVVNLLSLFTTPAKDDQKVAFNLDFEDEIINGAAVTHAGSRRGAK' A
#
# COMPACT_ATOMS: atom_id res chain seq x y z
N MET A 1 6.17 -24.24 -9.65
CA MET A 1 6.85 -22.97 -9.37
C MET A 1 6.02 -21.83 -9.95
N PRO A 2 5.83 -20.69 -9.26
CA PRO A 2 5.10 -19.52 -9.79
C PRO A 2 5.67 -18.97 -11.11
N SER A 3 6.85 -19.44 -11.53
CA SER A 3 7.54 -19.13 -12.78
C SER A 3 6.86 -19.66 -14.05
N GLN A 4 5.83 -20.51 -13.97
CA GLN A 4 5.12 -21.03 -15.16
C GLN A 4 3.96 -20.14 -15.63
N LEU A 5 3.60 -19.08 -14.89
CA LEU A 5 2.50 -18.17 -15.21
C LEU A 5 2.87 -16.70 -14.96
N PRO A 6 3.91 -16.16 -15.63
CA PRO A 6 4.37 -14.78 -15.40
C PRO A 6 3.27 -13.73 -15.57
N PHE A 7 2.30 -13.97 -16.47
CA PHE A 7 1.13 -13.10 -16.65
C PHE A 7 0.19 -13.11 -15.44
N HIS A 8 -0.17 -14.28 -14.93
CA HIS A 8 -1.11 -14.40 -13.81
C HIS A 8 -0.51 -13.97 -12.47
N ALA A 9 0.78 -14.24 -12.24
CA ALA A 9 1.49 -13.76 -11.06
C ALA A 9 1.57 -12.23 -11.03
N SER A 10 1.87 -11.59 -12.16
CA SER A 10 1.89 -10.13 -12.28
C SER A 10 0.51 -9.52 -12.04
N PHE A 11 -0.56 -10.13 -12.58
CA PHE A 11 -1.93 -9.67 -12.35
C PHE A 11 -2.32 -9.73 -10.86
N LEU A 12 -2.04 -10.85 -10.17
CA LEU A 12 -2.32 -10.99 -8.75
C LEU A 12 -1.51 -10.01 -7.90
N TYR A 13 -0.23 -9.81 -8.24
CA TYR A 13 0.63 -8.85 -7.55
C TYR A 13 0.13 -7.41 -7.71
N SER A 14 -0.25 -7.00 -8.92
CA SER A 14 -0.81 -5.67 -9.17
C SER A 14 -2.07 -5.42 -8.35
N ARG A 15 -2.92 -6.45 -8.15
CA ARG A 15 -4.09 -6.35 -7.27
C ARG A 15 -3.70 -6.10 -5.82
N ASN A 16 -2.67 -6.79 -5.31
CA ASN A 16 -2.17 -6.54 -3.95
C ASN A 16 -1.63 -5.12 -3.79
N VAL A 17 -0.89 -4.61 -4.78
CA VAL A 17 -0.36 -3.24 -4.76
C VAL A 17 -1.48 -2.21 -4.82
N VAL A 18 -2.49 -2.40 -5.68
CA VAL A 18 -3.65 -1.50 -5.76
C VAL A 18 -4.42 -1.49 -4.44
N ASN A 19 -4.68 -2.66 -3.84
CA ASN A 19 -5.39 -2.75 -2.56
C ASN A 19 -4.63 -2.01 -1.45
N LEU A 20 -3.30 -2.15 -1.39
CA LEU A 20 -2.48 -1.43 -0.42
C LEU A 20 -2.49 0.09 -0.68
N LEU A 21 -2.37 0.53 -1.92
CA LEU A 21 -2.45 1.96 -2.29
C LEU A 21 -3.81 2.58 -1.98
N SER A 22 -4.89 1.80 -2.08
CA SER A 22 -6.23 2.25 -1.68
C SER A 22 -6.33 2.54 -0.18
N LEU A 23 -5.52 1.88 0.67
CA LEU A 23 -5.45 2.22 2.10
C LEU A 23 -4.70 3.54 2.34
N PHE A 24 -3.70 3.85 1.49
CA PHE A 24 -2.90 5.08 1.62
C PHE A 24 -3.56 6.32 1.01
N THR A 25 -4.74 6.19 0.41
CA THR A 25 -5.36 7.30 -0.33
C THR A 25 -6.76 7.58 0.18
N THR A 26 -7.06 8.85 0.40
CA THR A 26 -8.42 9.31 0.57
C THR A 26 -8.99 9.57 -0.83
N PRO A 27 -10.05 8.85 -1.24
CA PRO A 27 -10.65 9.05 -2.56
C PRO A 27 -11.21 10.46 -2.67
N ALA A 28 -11.22 10.98 -3.89
CA ALA A 28 -11.85 12.27 -4.16
C ALA A 28 -13.33 12.19 -3.76
N LYS A 29 -13.77 13.17 -2.96
CA LYS A 29 -15.15 13.28 -2.51
C LYS A 29 -15.51 14.76 -2.48
N ASP A 30 -16.65 15.09 -3.07
CA ASP A 30 -17.11 16.47 -3.24
C ASP A 30 -16.01 17.34 -3.91
N ASP A 31 -15.65 18.48 -3.32
CA ASP A 31 -14.58 19.37 -3.82
C ASP A 31 -13.16 18.95 -3.37
N GLN A 32 -13.00 17.82 -2.68
CA GLN A 32 -11.70 17.35 -2.21
C GLN A 32 -11.03 16.46 -3.26
N LYS A 33 -9.81 16.84 -3.64
CA LYS A 33 -8.97 16.02 -4.53
C LYS A 33 -8.49 14.77 -3.80
N VAL A 34 -8.09 13.76 -4.58
CA VAL A 34 -7.40 12.60 -4.02
C VAL A 34 -6.21 13.07 -3.18
N ALA A 35 -6.16 12.59 -1.93
CA ALA A 35 -5.12 12.93 -0.99
C ALA A 35 -4.37 11.67 -0.60
N PHE A 36 -3.07 11.79 -0.41
CA PHE A 36 -2.25 10.72 0.14
C PHE A 36 -2.25 10.84 1.66
N ASN A 37 -2.79 9.83 2.34
CA ASN A 37 -2.97 9.78 3.79
C ASN A 37 -2.33 8.50 4.34
N LEU A 38 -1.10 8.62 4.86
CA LEU A 38 -0.45 7.54 5.59
C LEU A 38 -0.88 7.58 7.05
N ASP A 39 -1.93 6.84 7.37
CA ASP A 39 -2.37 6.65 8.74
C ASP A 39 -1.61 5.47 9.37
N PHE A 40 -0.72 5.76 10.32
CA PHE A 40 0.08 4.73 10.98
C PHE A 40 -0.60 4.10 12.19
N GLU A 41 -1.81 4.54 12.53
CA GLU A 41 -2.68 3.82 13.47
C GLU A 41 -3.36 2.61 12.81
N ASP A 42 -3.42 2.59 11.47
CA ASP A 42 -3.82 1.41 10.71
C ASP A 42 -2.71 0.33 10.76
N GLU A 43 -3.06 -0.85 11.27
CA GLU A 43 -2.13 -1.96 11.47
C GLU A 43 -1.49 -2.47 10.17
N ILE A 44 -2.21 -2.39 9.05
CA ILE A 44 -1.74 -2.84 7.74
C ILE A 44 -0.73 -1.82 7.20
N ILE A 45 -1.04 -0.52 7.29
CA ILE A 45 -0.12 0.55 6.88
C ILE A 45 1.16 0.51 7.71
N ASN A 46 1.02 0.38 9.04
CA ASN A 46 2.16 0.32 9.94
C ASN A 46 3.01 -0.95 9.72
N GLY A 47 2.38 -2.11 9.49
CA GLY A 47 3.06 -3.37 9.22
C GLY A 47 3.77 -3.41 7.86
N ALA A 48 3.23 -2.72 6.85
CA ALA A 48 3.84 -2.65 5.52
C ALA A 48 5.01 -1.65 5.44
N ALA A 49 5.03 -0.61 6.28
CA ALA A 49 6.04 0.43 6.25
C ALA A 49 7.32 0.04 7.01
N VAL A 50 8.42 -0.18 6.29
CA VAL A 50 9.74 -0.46 6.88
C VAL A 50 10.57 0.79 7.20
N THR A 51 10.24 1.93 6.59
CA THR A 51 10.90 3.23 6.80
C THR A 51 9.95 4.36 6.43
N HIS A 52 10.02 5.48 7.14
CA HIS A 52 9.31 6.72 6.80
C HIS A 52 10.01 7.93 7.41
N ALA A 53 10.03 9.07 6.71
CA ALA A 53 10.62 10.33 7.18
C ALA A 53 12.07 10.20 7.68
N GLY A 54 12.88 9.35 7.04
CA GLY A 54 14.28 9.13 7.41
C GLY A 54 14.50 8.25 8.63
N SER A 55 13.42 7.69 9.22
CA SER A 55 13.50 6.76 10.35
C SER A 55 13.00 5.37 9.97
N ARG A 56 13.70 4.34 10.45
CA ARG A 56 13.26 2.95 10.31
C ARG A 56 11.98 2.73 11.13
N ARG A 57 11.03 2.02 10.53
CA ARG A 57 9.78 1.58 11.17
C ARG A 57 9.79 0.06 11.30
N GLY A 58 9.10 -0.48 12.33
CA GLY A 58 9.03 -1.93 12.55
C GLY A 58 10.31 -2.57 13.13
N ALA A 59 11.16 -1.79 13.80
CA ALA A 59 12.23 -2.35 14.63
C ALA A 59 11.65 -2.74 16.00
N LYS A 60 11.54 -4.05 16.24
CA LYS A 60 11.70 -4.59 17.59
C LYS A 60 13.17 -4.54 17.96
#